data_AF-A0A2T4RXN8-F1
#
_entry.id   AF-A0A2T4RXN8-F1
#
_cell.length_a   1.000
_cell.length_b   1.000
_cell.length_c   1.000
_cell.angle_alpha   90.00
_cell.angle_beta   90.00
_cell.angle_gamma   90.00
#
_symmetry.space_group_name_H-M   'P 1'
#
loop_
_entity.id
_entity.type
_entity.pdbx_description
1 polymer ?
#
loop_
_entity_poly.entity_id
_entity_poly.type
_entity_poly.pdbx_seq_one_letter_code
_entity_poly.pdbx_strand_id
1 'polypeptide(L)'
;FDCRPISKELGFVAEPENINREVFKQLCTNYIPVVASIGRYHNQFYSINAETLAYKIAATLQSPLIILSDIPGVQNQGEVISDIQLSELDKLINSKMISDDMIPKLKDASKALSAGVKEIVIAPGYEENIM
;
A
#
# COMPACT_ATOMS: atom_id res chain seq x y z
N PHE A 1 9.33 -5.38 -11.30
CA PHE A 1 9.61 -5.55 -9.85
C PHE A 1 10.08 -6.97 -9.63
N ASP A 2 11.08 -7.17 -8.77
CA ASP A 2 11.33 -8.54 -8.30
C ASP A 2 10.23 -8.87 -7.29
N CYS A 3 9.73 -10.10 -7.35
CA CYS A 3 8.66 -10.55 -6.48
C CYS A 3 8.94 -11.95 -5.94
N ARG A 4 8.27 -12.30 -4.85
CA ARG A 4 8.34 -13.62 -4.22
C ARG A 4 6.96 -14.28 -4.27
N PRO A 5 6.81 -15.45 -4.92
CA PRO A 5 5.54 -16.17 -4.93
C PRO A 5 5.05 -16.50 -3.51
N ILE A 6 3.74 -16.33 -3.26
CA ILE A 6 3.17 -16.52 -1.90
C ILE A 6 3.03 -18.01 -1.58
N SER A 7 2.32 -18.76 -2.43
CA SER A 7 2.12 -20.19 -2.25
C SER A 7 1.77 -20.86 -3.58
N LYS A 8 1.90 -22.19 -3.65
CA LYS A 8 1.56 -22.93 -4.87
C LYS A 8 0.05 -22.95 -5.13
N GLU A 9 -0.74 -22.96 -4.06
CA GLU A 9 -2.22 -23.02 -4.09
C GLU A 9 -2.82 -21.75 -4.68
N LEU A 10 -2.20 -20.60 -4.44
CA LEU A 10 -2.60 -19.32 -5.01
C LEU A 10 -2.15 -19.13 -6.47
N GLY A 11 -1.34 -20.04 -7.02
CA GLY A 11 -0.86 -19.96 -8.40
C GLY A 11 0.09 -18.79 -8.64
N PHE A 12 -0.23 -17.93 -9.61
CA PHE A 12 0.64 -16.81 -10.03
C PHE A 12 0.40 -15.53 -9.21
N VAL A 13 0.41 -15.65 -7.88
CA VAL A 13 0.29 -14.53 -6.94
C VAL A 13 1.58 -14.38 -6.13
N ALA A 14 2.08 -13.15 -6.00
CA ALA A 14 3.35 -12.84 -5.35
C ALA A 14 3.28 -11.58 -4.48
N GLU A 15 4.24 -11.46 -3.55
CA GLU A 15 4.56 -10.23 -2.81
C GLU A 15 5.72 -9.48 -3.47
N PRO A 16 5.76 -8.14 -3.41
CA PRO A 16 6.86 -7.36 -3.97
C PRO A 16 8.11 -7.47 -3.07
N GLU A 17 9.26 -7.80 -3.66
CA GLU A 17 10.51 -8.00 -2.92
C GLU A 17 11.44 -6.80 -3.09
N ASN A 18 11.89 -6.54 -4.33
CA ASN A 18 12.78 -5.44 -4.66
C ASN A 18 12.15 -4.48 -5.67
N ILE A 19 12.25 -3.19 -5.35
CA ILE A 19 11.86 -2.07 -6.21
C ILE A 19 13.12 -1.30 -6.58
N ASN A 20 13.37 -1.13 -7.88
CA ASN A 20 14.52 -0.34 -8.33
C ASN A 20 14.23 1.16 -8.17
N ARG A 21 14.74 1.73 -7.07
CA ARG A 21 14.58 3.14 -6.73
C ARG A 21 15.09 4.09 -7.83
N GLU A 22 16.19 3.73 -8.50
CA GLU A 22 16.84 4.60 -9.47
C GLU A 22 15.99 4.78 -10.73
N VAL A 23 15.31 3.72 -11.18
CA VAL A 23 14.36 3.80 -12.30
C VAL A 23 13.25 4.80 -12.00
N PHE A 24 12.66 4.76 -10.80
CA PHE A 24 11.63 5.73 -10.43
C PHE A 24 12.18 7.15 -10.34
N LYS A 25 13.36 7.36 -9.74
CA LYS A 25 13.97 8.70 -9.67
C LYS A 25 14.16 9.31 -11.06
N GLN A 26 14.66 8.52 -12.01
CA GLN A 26 14.88 8.97 -13.38
C GLN A 26 13.57 9.28 -14.10
N LEU A 27 12.58 8.38 -14.01
CA LEU A 27 11.28 8.59 -14.65
C LEU A 27 10.55 9.80 -14.07
N CYS A 28 10.49 9.91 -12.74
CA CYS A 28 9.80 11.01 -12.05
C CYS A 28 10.43 12.39 -12.28
N THR A 29 11.63 12.47 -12.89
CA THR A 29 12.24 13.76 -13.23
C THR A 29 11.48 14.47 -14.34
N ASN A 30 10.91 13.74 -15.31
CA ASN A 30 10.26 14.31 -16.49
C ASN A 30 8.90 13.68 -16.83
N TYR A 31 8.51 12.60 -16.14
CA TYR A 31 7.33 11.82 -16.46
C TYR A 31 6.52 11.50 -15.20
N ILE A 32 5.25 11.18 -15.40
CA ILE A 32 4.37 10.60 -14.38
C ILE A 32 4.30 9.08 -14.66
N PRO A 33 4.98 8.24 -13.86
CA PRO A 33 4.99 6.80 -14.12
C PRO A 33 3.63 6.18 -13.80
N VAL A 34 3.06 5.45 -14.76
CA VAL A 34 1.90 4.58 -14.54
C VAL A 34 2.39 3.15 -14.42
N VAL A 35 2.07 2.49 -13.31
CA VAL A 35 2.65 1.20 -12.93
C VAL A 35 1.57 0.12 -12.91
N ALA A 36 1.77 -0.96 -13.67
CA ALA A 36 0.98 -2.18 -13.55
C ALA A 36 1.49 -3.04 -12.39
N SER A 37 0.58 -3.67 -11.64
CA SER A 37 0.89 -4.47 -10.45
C SER A 37 1.37 -5.90 -10.78
N ILE A 38 2.42 -6.00 -11.59
CA ILE A 38 2.99 -7.27 -12.06
C ILE A 38 4.47 -7.38 -11.66
N GLY A 39 4.80 -8.48 -10.99
CA GLY A 39 6.16 -8.85 -10.60
C GLY A 39 6.78 -9.90 -11.50
N ARG A 40 8.10 -10.07 -11.39
CA ARG A 40 8.83 -11.17 -12.00
C ARG A 40 9.62 -11.94 -10.94
N TYR A 41 9.50 -13.26 -10.98
CA TYR A 41 10.37 -14.19 -10.25
C TYR A 41 11.00 -15.15 -11.27
N HIS A 42 12.32 -15.13 -11.38
CA HIS A 42 13.06 -15.76 -12.49
C HIS A 42 12.52 -15.30 -13.87
N ASN A 43 11.92 -16.22 -14.64
CA ASN A 43 11.37 -15.96 -15.97
C ASN A 43 9.82 -15.99 -15.99
N GLN A 44 9.17 -16.00 -14.82
CA GLN A 44 7.72 -16.08 -14.69
C GLN A 44 7.15 -14.78 -14.14
N PHE A 45 6.02 -14.34 -14.72
CA PHE A 45 5.26 -13.19 -14.24
C PHE A 45 4.23 -13.60 -13.19
N TYR A 46 4.05 -12.74 -12.19
CA TYR A 46 3.10 -12.92 -11.10
C TYR A 46 2.28 -11.65 -10.89
N SER A 47 1.01 -11.83 -10.54
CA SER A 47 0.15 -10.75 -10.06
C SER A 47 0.54 -10.37 -8.64
N ILE A 48 0.65 -9.07 -8.37
CA ILE A 48 0.87 -8.50 -7.05
C ILE A 48 -0.36 -7.67 -6.69
N ASN A 49 -0.79 -7.72 -5.43
CA ASN A 49 -1.79 -6.78 -4.93
C ASN A 49 -1.30 -5.32 -5.13
N ALA A 50 -2.12 -4.50 -5.77
CA ALA A 50 -1.73 -3.14 -6.16
C ALA A 50 -1.45 -2.23 -4.95
N GLU A 51 -2.24 -2.34 -3.88
CA GLU A 51 -2.02 -1.58 -2.64
C GLU A 51 -0.69 -1.99 -1.99
N THR A 52 -0.45 -3.29 -1.81
CA THR A 52 0.82 -3.80 -1.26
C THR A 52 2.03 -3.35 -2.09
N LEU A 53 1.90 -3.31 -3.42
CA LEU A 53 2.94 -2.75 -4.30
C LEU A 53 3.13 -1.25 -4.07
N ALA A 54 2.05 -0.47 -3.96
CA ALA A 54 2.10 0.96 -3.70
C ALA A 54 2.78 1.28 -2.36
N TYR A 55 2.44 0.55 -1.29
CA TYR A 55 3.14 0.65 0.01
C TYR A 55 4.64 0.38 -0.11
N LYS A 56 5.02 -0.68 -0.83
CA LYS A 56 6.43 -1.02 -1.05
C LYS A 56 7.17 0.05 -1.86
N ILE A 57 6.54 0.61 -2.90
CA ILE A 57 7.11 1.70 -3.69
C ILE A 57 7.30 2.94 -2.80
N ALA A 58 6.28 3.36 -2.07
CA ALA A 58 6.36 4.52 -1.17
C ALA A 58 7.47 4.36 -0.13
N ALA A 59 7.56 3.19 0.50
CA ALA A 59 8.65 2.87 1.43
C ALA A 59 10.03 2.89 0.76
N THR A 60 10.14 2.41 -0.48
CA THR A 60 11.42 2.44 -1.22
C THR A 60 11.83 3.88 -1.58
N LEU A 61 10.86 4.71 -1.98
CA LEU A 61 11.10 6.09 -2.40
C LEU A 61 11.20 7.06 -1.24
N GLN A 62 10.71 6.68 -0.05
CA GLN A 62 10.52 7.53 1.12
C GLN A 62 9.57 8.69 0.81
N SER A 63 8.47 8.39 0.12
CA SER A 63 7.46 9.36 -0.28
C SER A 63 6.18 9.19 0.54
N PRO A 64 5.37 10.25 0.70
CA PRO A 64 3.97 10.11 1.09
C PRO A 64 3.22 9.17 0.14
N LEU A 65 2.14 8.59 0.63
CA LEU A 65 1.28 7.70 -0.15
C LEU A 65 -0.19 8.07 0.04
N ILE A 66 -0.94 8.05 -1.05
CA ILE A 66 -2.38 8.22 -1.05
C ILE A 66 -2.99 6.96 -1.65
N ILE A 67 -3.88 6.32 -0.91
CA ILE A 67 -4.66 5.16 -1.33
C ILE A 67 -6.10 5.61 -1.53
N LEU A 68 -6.57 5.55 -2.78
CA LEU A 68 -7.95 5.80 -3.11
C LEU A 68 -8.74 4.50 -2.97
N SER A 69 -9.76 4.50 -2.11
CA SER A 69 -10.59 3.33 -1.80
C SER A 69 -12.06 3.59 -2.12
N ASP A 70 -12.85 2.54 -2.14
CA ASP A 70 -14.32 2.56 -2.17
C ASP A 70 -14.97 2.88 -0.80
N ILE A 71 -14.16 3.24 0.21
CA ILE A 71 -14.61 3.63 1.55
C ILE A 71 -14.13 5.06 1.87
N PRO A 72 -14.80 5.78 2.78
CA PRO A 72 -14.43 7.15 3.11
C PRO A 72 -13.13 7.29 3.92
N GLY A 73 -12.57 6.20 4.43
CA GLY A 73 -11.34 6.18 5.22
C GLY A 73 -11.37 5.09 6.28
N VAL A 74 -10.46 5.18 7.25
CA VAL A 74 -10.46 4.26 8.40
C VAL A 74 -11.58 4.66 9.35
N GLN A 75 -12.55 3.77 9.56
CA GLN A 75 -13.71 4.05 10.41
C GLN A 75 -13.62 3.36 11.77
N ASN A 76 -14.13 4.04 12.79
CA ASN A 76 -14.38 3.49 14.11
C ASN A 76 -15.83 3.82 14.50
N GLN A 77 -16.65 2.78 14.73
CA GLN A 77 -18.08 2.93 15.05
C GLN A 77 -18.87 3.80 14.04
N GLY A 78 -18.45 3.79 12.77
CA GLY A 78 -19.12 4.53 11.68
C GLY A 78 -18.57 5.93 11.43
N GLU A 79 -17.71 6.46 12.30
CA GLU A 79 -17.04 7.75 12.09
C GLU A 79 -15.65 7.56 11.49
N VAL A 80 -15.28 8.40 10.53
CA VAL A 80 -13.94 8.40 9.95
C VAL A 80 -12.96 9.01 10.95
N ILE A 81 -11.88 8.29 11.23
CA ILE A 81 -10.79 8.79 12.05
C ILE A 81 -9.92 9.69 11.15
N SER A 82 -9.75 10.96 11.55
CA SER A 82 -8.94 11.92 10.77
C SER A 82 -7.46 11.57 10.75
N ASP A 83 -6.92 11.20 11.92
CA ASP A 83 -5.50 10.97 12.13
C ASP A 83 -5.29 9.76 13.04
N ILE A 84 -4.36 8.89 12.65
CA ILE A 84 -3.98 7.71 13.43
C ILE A 84 -2.47 7.72 13.58
N GLN A 85 -1.98 7.74 14.82
CA GLN A 85 -0.55 7.62 15.06
C GLN A 85 -0.09 6.17 14.85
N LEU A 86 1.16 5.99 14.40
CA LEU A 86 1.75 4.66 14.23
C LEU A 86 1.70 3.82 15.52
N SER A 87 1.82 4.46 16.68
CA SER A 87 1.73 3.81 18.00
C SER A 87 0.33 3.31 18.37
N GLU A 88 -0.71 3.78 17.67
CA GLU A 88 -2.11 3.44 17.93
C GLU A 88 -2.63 2.35 16.99
N LEU A 89 -1.97 2.18 15.84
CA LEU A 89 -2.35 1.23 14.78
C LEU A 89 -2.51 -0.20 15.30
N ASP A 90 -1.57 -0.71 16.10
CA ASP A 90 -1.67 -2.08 16.64
C ASP A 90 -2.86 -2.24 17.59
N LYS A 91 -3.16 -1.23 18.42
CA LYS A 91 -4.34 -1.26 19.29
C LYS A 91 -5.61 -1.24 18.46
N LEU A 92 -5.65 -0.40 17.43
CA LEU A 92 -6.79 -0.25 16.55
C LEU A 92 -7.09 -1.54 15.79
N ILE A 93 -6.07 -2.19 15.21
CA ILE A 93 -6.20 -3.49 14.54
C ILE A 93 -6.72 -4.58 15.51
N ASN A 94 -6.25 -4.58 16.76
CA ASN A 94 -6.66 -5.58 17.75
C ASN A 94 -8.00 -5.30 18.43
N SER A 95 -8.55 -4.08 18.29
CA SER A 95 -9.79 -3.65 18.96
C SER A 95 -11.06 -4.34 18.43
N LYS A 96 -10.99 -5.00 17.25
CA LYS A 96 -12.14 -5.51 16.49
C LYS A 96 -13.19 -4.45 16.12
N MET A 97 -12.87 -3.16 16.25
CA MET A 97 -13.75 -2.05 15.89
C MET A 97 -13.65 -1.67 14.41
N ILE A 98 -12.66 -2.24 13.71
CA ILE A 98 -12.35 -2.00 12.30
C ILE A 98 -12.76 -3.22 11.49
N SER A 99 -13.20 -2.99 10.26
CA SER A 99 -13.62 -4.04 9.33
C SER A 99 -12.45 -4.98 8.97
N ASP A 100 -12.75 -6.28 8.77
CA ASP A 100 -11.73 -7.30 8.50
C ASP A 100 -10.94 -7.02 7.22
N ASP A 101 -11.58 -6.41 6.23
CA ASP A 101 -11.04 -5.93 4.96
C ASP A 101 -10.03 -4.77 5.13
N MET A 102 -10.09 -4.03 6.24
CA MET A 102 -9.16 -2.94 6.53
C MET A 102 -7.91 -3.40 7.27
N ILE A 103 -7.96 -4.54 7.96
CA ILE A 103 -6.81 -5.07 8.70
C ILE A 103 -5.57 -5.26 7.80
N PRO A 104 -5.65 -5.84 6.59
CA PRO A 104 -4.50 -5.95 5.69
C PRO A 104 -3.92 -4.59 5.32
N LYS A 105 -4.78 -3.61 5.00
CA LYS A 105 -4.36 -2.25 4.60
C LYS A 105 -3.60 -1.56 5.72
N LEU A 106 -4.13 -1.62 6.94
CA LEU A 106 -3.50 -1.04 8.12
C LEU A 106 -2.17 -1.74 8.47
N LYS A 107 -2.06 -3.05 8.27
CA LYS A 107 -0.79 -3.76 8.44
C LYS A 107 0.27 -3.32 7.43
N ASP A 108 -0.09 -3.17 6.16
CA ASP A 108 0.85 -2.68 5.14
C ASP A 108 1.22 -1.20 5.35
N ALA A 109 0.26 -0.37 5.78
CA ALA A 109 0.52 1.01 6.22
C ALA A 109 1.50 1.06 7.39
N SER A 110 1.28 0.26 8.43
CA SER A 110 2.18 0.17 9.60
C SER A 110 3.61 -0.21 9.19
N LYS A 111 3.77 -1.21 8.31
CA LYS A 111 5.09 -1.59 7.76
C LYS A 111 5.75 -0.44 7.00
N ALA A 112 4.99 0.25 6.14
CA ALA A 112 5.51 1.33 5.32
C ALA A 112 5.93 2.55 6.17
N LEU A 113 5.10 2.95 7.13
CA LEU A 113 5.40 4.01 8.10
C LEU A 113 6.65 3.66 8.93
N SER A 114 6.73 2.41 9.43
CA SER A 114 7.91 1.92 10.17
C SER A 114 9.17 1.89 9.30
N ALA A 115 9.03 1.79 7.99
CA ALA A 115 10.14 1.86 7.02
C ALA A 115 10.52 3.29 6.62
N GLY A 116 9.90 4.32 7.19
CA GLY A 116 10.26 5.73 7.02
C GLY A 116 9.33 6.54 6.09
N VAL A 117 8.23 5.95 5.61
CA VAL A 117 7.17 6.75 4.98
C VAL A 117 6.61 7.73 6.01
N LYS A 118 6.52 9.01 5.64
CA LYS A 118 6.10 10.07 6.57
C LYS A 118 4.61 10.06 6.84
N GLU A 119 3.82 9.78 5.83
CA GLU A 119 2.36 9.92 5.87
C GLU A 119 1.72 9.01 4.83
N ILE A 120 0.58 8.45 5.21
CA ILE A 120 -0.26 7.62 4.36
C ILE A 120 -1.69 8.09 4.54
N VAL A 121 -2.34 8.50 3.45
CA VAL A 121 -3.73 8.92 3.43
C VAL A 121 -4.56 7.83 2.77
N ILE A 122 -5.65 7.42 3.40
CA ILE A 122 -6.67 6.55 2.81
C ILE A 122 -7.91 7.41 2.61
N ALA A 123 -8.33 7.59 1.36
CA ALA A 123 -9.38 8.53 0.99
C ALA A 123 -10.39 7.90 0.01
N PRO A 124 -11.64 8.41 -0.06
CA PRO A 124 -12.63 7.90 -1.00
C PRO A 124 -12.20 8.23 -2.44
N GLY A 125 -12.10 7.23 -3.31
CA GLY A 125 -11.76 7.41 -4.73
C GLY A 125 -12.92 7.83 -5.63
N TYR A 126 -14.13 7.94 -5.07
CA TYR A 126 -15.36 8.28 -5.78
C TYR A 126 -15.81 9.74 -5.60
N GLU A 127 -15.08 10.54 -4.81
CA GLU A 127 -15.35 11.95 -4.61
C GLU A 127 -14.50 12.83 -5.55
N GLU A 128 -14.90 14.08 -5.78
CA GLU A 128 -14.12 15.04 -6.55
C GLU A 128 -13.27 15.91 -5.62
N ASN A 129 -12.08 16.31 -6.06
CA ASN A 129 -11.19 17.23 -5.33
C ASN A 129 -10.82 16.78 -3.91
N ILE A 130 -10.48 15.50 -3.75
CA ILE A 130 -10.09 14.87 -2.48
C ILE A 130 -8.72 15.36 -1.95
N MET A 131 -7.94 16.05 -2.79
CA MET A 131 -6.60 16.56 -2.48
C MET A 131 -6.51 18.07 -2.67
#